data_AF-A0A504BTY2-F1
#
_entry.id   AF-A0A504BTY2-F1
#
_cell.length_a   1.000
_cell.length_b   1.000
_cell.length_c   1.000
_cell.angle_alpha   90.00
_cell.angle_beta   90.00
_cell.angle_gamma   90.00
#
_symmetry.space_group_name_H-M   'P 1'
#
loop_
_entity.id
_entity.type
_entity.pdbx_description
1 polymer ?
#
loop_
_entity_poly.entity_id
_entity_poly.type
_entity_poly.pdbx_seq_one_letter_code
_entity_poly.pdbx_strand_id
1 'polypeptide(L)'
;MVRSLFAASVTIAALVSVTSLSRAADQVVAPQEATGPSWTGFFVGVHGGGAFGNMGYDFPSDPNSLDYKFGAADFTYGVHGGFDYQFSNRWVAGFELDYTQIDADYSPFAAGGFGTLVKAKSIYSVSGRAGYLVTPQTLVYGRLGYAGIKLDDIEQGFFDTVSKTVGAAEIGIGAETFLFGNLTGRIEANYYHPFDKFTNTDAESFDPHYLLVTAGLAYRFNAQNGSAYPVQSAPDMNWGGFYAGVDGSYNFGNMHLDVDVPGATVGPYGAQSIGGGIFAGYNFLLGSSYLLGVEAGADYLDARFKDPSQNSLDPSAPTLFGTVKAELSLTARAGYFATPSTLVYAKGGFAGLWTDANDEFFGLDGGGSKMLSAYQIGGGIESALTDKLSLRVEGLYTKAVDGLTVANTQLDQNELKPSLLTGRIGLAYHF
;
A
#
# COMPACT_ATOMS: atom_id res chain seq x y z
N MET A 1 16.72 63.84 -38.18
CA MET A 1 17.94 63.03 -37.99
C MET A 1 17.81 61.78 -38.82
N VAL A 2 18.81 61.53 -39.67
CA VAL A 2 18.73 60.74 -40.89
C VAL A 2 19.37 59.35 -40.70
N ARG A 3 18.86 58.41 -41.50
CA ARG A 3 19.15 56.99 -41.74
C ARG A 3 20.61 56.52 -41.82
N SER A 4 20.79 55.24 -41.45
CA SER A 4 21.59 54.14 -42.06
C SER A 4 23.07 54.29 -42.45
N LEU A 5 23.86 53.23 -42.15
CA LEU A 5 24.92 52.53 -42.94
C LEU A 5 25.94 51.94 -41.92
N PHE A 6 26.33 50.66 -41.96
CA PHE A 6 27.30 50.12 -42.91
C PHE A 6 27.14 48.61 -43.12
N ALA A 7 27.22 48.22 -44.39
CA ALA A 7 27.52 46.87 -44.85
C ALA A 7 29.04 46.73 -45.06
N ALA A 8 29.58 45.53 -44.85
CA ALA A 8 30.85 45.11 -45.45
C ALA A 8 30.78 43.61 -45.75
N SER A 9 30.67 43.30 -47.04
CA SER A 9 30.75 41.97 -47.62
C SER A 9 32.22 41.58 -47.83
N VAL A 10 32.58 40.33 -47.53
CA VAL A 10 33.78 39.70 -48.09
C VAL A 10 33.39 38.33 -48.61
N THR A 11 33.54 38.16 -49.92
CA THR A 11 33.32 36.93 -50.67
C THR A 11 34.67 36.25 -50.87
N ILE A 12 34.81 34.97 -50.51
CA ILE A 12 35.90 34.11 -51.00
C ILE A 12 35.25 32.84 -51.54
N ALA A 13 35.35 32.66 -52.86
CA ALA A 13 35.04 31.43 -53.55
C ALA A 13 36.31 30.58 -53.63
N ALA A 14 36.24 29.32 -53.20
CA ALA A 14 37.23 28.30 -53.51
C ALA A 14 36.51 27.02 -53.96
N LEU A 15 36.69 26.71 -55.24
CA LEU A 15 36.31 25.47 -55.91
C LEU A 15 37.15 24.32 -55.31
N VAL A 16 36.51 23.26 -54.81
CA VAL A 16 37.15 21.95 -54.66
C VAL A 16 36.23 20.86 -55.19
N SER A 17 36.84 20.05 -56.03
CA SER A 17 36.30 19.05 -56.94
C SER A 17 35.56 17.91 -56.25
N VAL A 18 34.52 17.45 -56.93
CA VAL A 18 33.75 16.24 -56.62
C VAL A 18 34.64 15.01 -56.83
N THR A 19 34.90 14.24 -55.76
CA THR A 19 35.19 12.81 -55.87
C THR A 19 34.10 12.06 -55.15
N SER A 20 33.29 11.35 -55.95
CA SER A 20 32.24 10.46 -55.50
C SER A 20 32.84 9.29 -54.72
N LEU A 21 32.77 9.33 -53.40
CA LEU A 21 32.86 8.11 -52.60
C LEU A 21 31.58 7.32 -52.85
N SER A 22 31.73 6.18 -53.50
CA SER A 22 30.74 5.12 -53.58
C SER A 22 30.28 4.78 -52.16
N ARG A 23 29.14 5.34 -51.71
CA ARG A 23 28.42 4.78 -50.58
C ARG A 23 27.79 3.50 -51.10
N ALA A 24 28.39 2.37 -50.73
CA ALA A 24 27.67 1.12 -50.64
C ALA A 24 26.32 1.42 -49.98
N ALA A 25 25.25 0.84 -50.52
CA ALA A 25 23.92 0.96 -49.96
C ALA A 25 23.97 0.51 -48.49
N ASP A 26 24.14 1.47 -47.57
CA ASP A 26 23.67 1.35 -46.21
C ASP A 26 22.19 0.99 -46.38
N GLN A 27 21.84 -0.27 -46.11
CA GLN A 27 20.50 -0.54 -45.66
C GLN A 27 20.31 0.40 -44.47
N VAL A 28 19.54 1.46 -44.67
CA VAL A 28 18.79 2.07 -43.60
C VAL A 28 17.89 0.95 -43.12
N VAL A 29 18.41 0.14 -42.19
CA VAL A 29 17.57 -0.61 -41.28
C VAL A 29 16.83 0.50 -40.56
N ALA A 30 15.62 0.80 -41.03
CA ALA A 30 14.70 1.62 -40.29
C ALA A 30 14.72 1.04 -38.86
N PRO A 31 14.97 1.85 -37.82
CA PRO A 31 14.93 1.33 -36.46
C PRO A 31 13.57 0.65 -36.33
N GLN A 32 13.60 -0.68 -36.24
CA GLN A 32 12.40 -1.45 -36.02
C GLN A 32 11.86 -0.90 -34.70
N GLU A 33 10.77 -0.14 -34.76
CA GLU A 33 10.12 0.39 -33.57
C GLU A 33 9.90 -0.82 -32.68
N ALA A 34 10.64 -0.88 -31.57
CA ALA A 34 10.53 -2.00 -30.65
C ALA A 34 9.09 -1.99 -30.16
N THR A 35 8.28 -2.96 -30.57
CA THR A 35 6.89 -3.03 -30.14
C THR A 35 6.89 -3.65 -28.75
N GLY A 36 6.86 -2.80 -27.72
CA GLY A 36 6.55 -3.24 -26.36
C GLY A 36 5.15 -3.87 -26.30
N PRO A 37 4.79 -4.53 -25.18
CA PRO A 37 3.49 -5.16 -25.05
C PRO A 37 2.38 -4.12 -25.15
N SER A 38 1.25 -4.53 -25.71
CA SER A 38 0.06 -3.69 -25.76
C SER A 38 -0.62 -3.67 -24.39
N TRP A 39 -0.81 -2.48 -23.81
CA TRP A 39 -1.67 -2.33 -22.64
C TRP A 39 -3.14 -2.28 -23.00
N THR A 40 -3.48 -1.97 -24.25
CA THR A 40 -4.88 -1.86 -24.70
C THR A 40 -5.53 -3.23 -24.84
N GLY A 41 -6.56 -3.50 -24.03
CA GLY A 41 -7.34 -4.71 -24.13
C GLY A 41 -8.01 -5.12 -22.82
N PHE A 42 -8.76 -6.23 -22.91
CA PHE A 42 -9.34 -6.87 -21.75
C PHE A 42 -8.27 -7.60 -20.94
N PHE A 43 -8.50 -7.68 -19.64
CA PHE A 43 -7.71 -8.48 -18.72
C PHE A 43 -8.62 -9.11 -17.66
N VAL A 44 -8.17 -10.25 -17.12
CA VAL A 44 -8.81 -10.94 -16.01
C VAL A 44 -7.72 -11.52 -15.12
N GLY A 45 -7.94 -11.52 -13.81
CA GLY A 45 -6.94 -11.97 -12.88
C GLY A 45 -7.48 -12.34 -11.52
N VAL A 46 -6.54 -12.73 -10.67
CA VAL A 46 -6.75 -13.09 -9.27
C VAL A 46 -5.82 -12.23 -8.41
N HIS A 47 -6.26 -11.94 -7.19
CA HIS A 47 -5.44 -11.23 -6.22
C HIS A 47 -5.61 -11.84 -4.82
N GLY A 48 -4.65 -11.57 -3.95
CA GLY A 48 -4.75 -11.88 -2.53
C GLY A 48 -3.72 -11.12 -1.70
N GLY A 49 -3.94 -11.02 -0.40
CA GLY A 49 -3.09 -10.24 0.49
C GLY A 49 -3.69 -10.02 1.87
N GLY A 50 -3.35 -8.89 2.49
CA GLY A 50 -3.86 -8.52 3.81
C GLY A 50 -4.97 -7.48 3.72
N ALA A 51 -5.97 -7.60 4.57
CA ALA A 51 -7.01 -6.60 4.79
C ALA A 51 -6.98 -6.18 6.26
N PHE A 52 -6.82 -4.89 6.51
CA PHE A 52 -7.00 -4.29 7.83
C PHE A 52 -8.24 -3.41 7.81
N GLY A 53 -9.08 -3.56 8.81
CA GLY A 53 -10.31 -2.81 8.96
C GLY A 53 -10.32 -2.02 10.26
N ASN A 54 -10.88 -0.82 10.23
CA ASN A 54 -11.16 0.00 11.39
C ASN A 54 -12.65 0.35 11.41
N MET A 55 -13.37 -0.16 12.40
CA MET A 55 -14.79 0.10 12.63
C MET A 55 -14.95 1.25 13.62
N GLY A 56 -15.42 2.40 13.15
CA GLY A 56 -16.01 3.41 14.02
C GLY A 56 -17.32 2.87 14.62
N TYR A 57 -17.55 3.06 15.92
CA TYR A 57 -18.75 2.56 16.58
C TYR A 57 -19.23 3.52 17.69
N ASP A 58 -20.45 4.03 17.53
CA ASP A 58 -21.07 4.99 18.44
C ASP A 58 -22.23 4.33 19.22
N PHE A 59 -22.14 4.29 20.56
CA PHE A 59 -23.21 3.82 21.46
C PHE A 59 -24.16 4.96 21.90
N PRO A 60 -25.46 4.93 21.55
CA PRO A 60 -26.40 6.03 21.87
C PRO A 60 -27.01 5.96 23.28
N SER A 61 -26.90 4.83 23.97
CA SER A 61 -27.47 4.63 25.31
C SER A 61 -26.68 5.32 26.42
N ASP A 62 -25.50 5.87 26.12
CA ASP A 62 -24.69 6.71 27.00
C ASP A 62 -24.94 8.22 26.69
N PRO A 63 -25.28 9.06 27.69
CA PRO A 63 -25.41 10.51 27.52
C PRO A 63 -24.23 11.21 26.85
N ASN A 64 -23.05 10.58 26.80
CA ASN A 64 -21.81 11.13 26.25
C ASN A 64 -21.37 10.53 24.91
N SER A 65 -22.15 9.64 24.27
CA SER A 65 -21.84 8.94 23.00
C SER A 65 -20.35 8.58 22.81
N LEU A 66 -19.97 7.38 23.21
CA LEU A 66 -18.58 6.90 23.06
C LEU A 66 -18.29 6.52 21.59
N ASP A 67 -17.29 7.15 20.97
CA ASP A 67 -16.83 6.88 19.58
C ASP A 67 -15.63 5.93 19.57
N TYR A 68 -15.91 4.63 19.49
CA TYR A 68 -14.90 3.57 19.44
C TYR A 68 -14.30 3.43 18.04
N LYS A 69 -13.03 3.02 18.00
CA LYS A 69 -12.37 2.58 16.78
C LYS A 69 -11.80 1.19 16.99
N PHE A 70 -12.55 0.17 16.59
CA PHE A 70 -12.10 -1.21 16.67
C PHE A 70 -11.36 -1.63 15.42
N GLY A 71 -10.33 -2.43 15.58
CA GLY A 71 -9.51 -2.98 14.52
C GLY A 71 -9.89 -4.42 14.22
N ALA A 72 -9.75 -4.84 12.97
CA ALA A 72 -9.75 -6.24 12.55
C ALA A 72 -8.70 -6.45 11.46
N ALA A 73 -8.17 -7.66 11.35
CA ALA A 73 -7.20 -8.03 10.31
C ALA A 73 -7.51 -9.42 9.80
N ASP A 74 -7.44 -9.61 8.49
CA ASP A 74 -7.65 -10.92 7.87
C ASP A 74 -6.88 -11.05 6.55
N PHE A 75 -6.70 -12.30 6.10
CA PHE A 75 -6.21 -12.59 4.75
C PHE A 75 -7.35 -12.48 3.73
N THR A 76 -7.08 -11.80 2.63
CA THR A 76 -8.07 -11.58 1.58
C THR A 76 -7.67 -12.20 0.25
N TYR A 77 -8.65 -12.61 -0.55
CA TYR A 77 -8.44 -13.10 -1.91
C TYR A 77 -9.64 -12.81 -2.78
N GLY A 78 -9.43 -12.74 -4.09
CA GLY A 78 -10.47 -12.33 -5.01
C GLY A 78 -10.10 -12.46 -6.47
N VAL A 79 -11.04 -12.00 -7.29
CA VAL A 79 -10.93 -11.95 -8.75
C VAL A 79 -11.15 -10.52 -9.21
N HIS A 80 -10.52 -10.19 -10.34
CA HIS A 80 -10.66 -8.88 -10.95
C HIS A 80 -10.68 -9.01 -12.47
N GLY A 81 -11.27 -8.02 -13.14
CA GLY A 81 -11.26 -7.97 -14.58
C GLY A 81 -11.72 -6.63 -15.11
N GLY A 82 -11.24 -6.27 -16.28
CA GLY A 82 -11.45 -4.93 -16.81
C GLY A 82 -10.97 -4.75 -18.23
N PHE A 83 -10.92 -3.50 -18.64
CA PHE A 83 -10.42 -3.09 -19.94
C PHE A 83 -9.53 -1.85 -19.78
N ASP A 84 -8.35 -1.91 -20.39
CA ASP A 84 -7.44 -0.78 -20.48
C ASP A 84 -7.36 -0.24 -21.89
N TYR A 85 -7.12 1.07 -21.98
CA TYR A 85 -6.78 1.78 -23.19
C TYR A 85 -5.51 2.59 -22.98
N GLN A 86 -4.47 2.26 -23.75
CA GLN A 86 -3.25 3.06 -23.83
C GLN A 86 -3.45 4.22 -24.80
N PHE A 87 -3.02 5.41 -24.42
CA PHE A 87 -3.04 6.62 -25.23
C PHE A 87 -1.83 7.51 -24.95
N SER A 88 -1.57 8.48 -25.84
CA SER A 88 -0.48 9.46 -25.69
C SER A 88 0.87 8.81 -25.34
N ASN A 89 1.16 7.68 -25.99
CA ASN A 89 2.34 6.81 -25.84
C ASN A 89 2.54 6.13 -24.47
N ARG A 90 2.21 6.78 -23.36
CA ARG A 90 2.57 6.32 -22.00
C ARG A 90 1.44 6.34 -21.00
N TRP A 91 0.29 6.89 -21.36
CA TRP A 91 -0.85 6.93 -20.47
C TRP A 91 -1.71 5.71 -20.70
N VAL A 92 -2.17 5.10 -19.63
CA VAL A 92 -3.15 4.02 -19.67
C VAL A 92 -4.31 4.44 -18.79
N ALA A 93 -5.52 4.35 -19.32
CA ALA A 93 -6.73 4.50 -18.53
C ALA A 93 -7.66 3.33 -18.82
N GLY A 94 -8.39 2.89 -17.80
CA GLY A 94 -9.25 1.74 -17.88
C GLY A 94 -10.32 1.74 -16.81
N PHE A 95 -11.16 0.73 -16.87
CA PHE A 95 -12.09 0.41 -15.80
C PHE A 95 -11.84 -1.02 -15.33
N GLU A 96 -12.11 -1.28 -14.07
CA GLU A 96 -11.95 -2.58 -13.44
C GLU A 96 -13.17 -2.90 -12.55
N LEU A 97 -13.50 -4.17 -12.52
CA LEU A 97 -14.47 -4.78 -11.62
C LEU A 97 -13.72 -5.74 -10.72
N ASP A 98 -13.95 -5.63 -9.42
CA ASP A 98 -13.30 -6.46 -8.41
C ASP A 98 -14.35 -7.13 -7.52
N TYR A 99 -14.07 -8.38 -7.16
CA TYR A 99 -14.75 -9.07 -6.06
C TYR A 99 -13.70 -9.69 -5.15
N THR A 100 -13.76 -9.29 -3.88
CA THR A 100 -12.78 -9.64 -2.88
C THR A 100 -13.48 -10.24 -1.66
N GLN A 101 -13.08 -11.46 -1.30
CA GLN A 101 -13.53 -12.14 -0.09
C GLN A 101 -12.67 -11.69 1.09
N ILE A 102 -13.32 -11.36 2.21
CA ILE A 102 -12.69 -11.03 3.50
C ILE A 102 -13.46 -11.76 4.61
N ASP A 103 -12.83 -12.04 5.75
CA ASP A 103 -13.49 -12.56 6.94
C ASP A 103 -12.97 -11.84 8.19
N ALA A 104 -13.15 -10.52 8.20
CA ALA A 104 -12.67 -9.67 9.29
C ALA A 104 -13.72 -9.61 10.40
N ASP A 105 -13.42 -10.28 11.52
CA ASP A 105 -14.26 -10.35 12.72
C ASP A 105 -13.93 -9.21 13.68
N TYR A 106 -14.95 -8.42 14.07
CA TYR A 106 -14.83 -7.41 15.11
C TYR A 106 -15.47 -7.92 16.40
N SER A 107 -14.66 -8.32 17.37
CA SER A 107 -15.10 -8.85 18.67
C SER A 107 -14.36 -8.14 19.81
N PRO A 108 -14.78 -6.91 20.17
CA PRO A 108 -13.99 -6.04 21.05
C PRO A 108 -14.08 -6.39 22.54
N PHE A 109 -14.87 -7.40 22.93
CA PHE A 109 -15.19 -7.73 24.31
C PHE A 109 -14.40 -8.94 24.83
N ALA A 110 -14.04 -8.92 26.12
CA ALA A 110 -13.39 -10.04 26.78
C ALA A 110 -14.26 -11.33 26.77
N ALA A 111 -13.60 -12.50 26.84
CA ALA A 111 -14.27 -13.80 26.83
C ALA A 111 -15.32 -13.92 27.96
N GLY A 112 -16.57 -14.24 27.60
CA GLY A 112 -17.71 -14.24 28.51
C GLY A 112 -18.59 -12.97 28.46
N GLY A 113 -18.19 -11.97 27.65
CA GLY A 113 -19.02 -10.81 27.27
C GLY A 113 -19.89 -11.07 26.03
N PHE A 114 -20.22 -10.00 25.30
CA PHE A 114 -20.94 -10.07 24.02
C PHE A 114 -20.08 -10.73 22.92
N GLY A 115 -20.72 -11.40 21.96
CA GLY A 115 -20.06 -12.14 20.87
C GLY A 115 -19.41 -11.25 19.81
N THR A 116 -19.26 -11.76 18.58
CA THR A 116 -18.83 -10.93 17.45
C THR A 116 -19.85 -9.83 17.20
N LEU A 117 -19.39 -8.57 17.19
CA LEU A 117 -20.23 -7.38 16.98
C LEU A 117 -20.65 -7.21 15.53
N VAL A 118 -19.72 -7.43 14.60
CA VAL A 118 -19.93 -7.32 13.16
C VAL A 118 -18.83 -8.06 12.41
N LYS A 119 -19.17 -8.66 11.27
CA LYS A 119 -18.23 -9.33 10.37
C LYS A 119 -18.25 -8.69 9.00
N ALA A 120 -17.07 -8.45 8.44
CA ALA A 120 -16.96 -8.05 7.04
C ALA A 120 -16.67 -9.27 6.18
N LYS A 121 -17.54 -9.54 5.21
CA LYS A 121 -17.52 -10.79 4.42
C LYS A 121 -17.03 -10.63 2.99
N SER A 122 -17.32 -9.51 2.36
CA SER A 122 -16.83 -9.25 1.00
C SER A 122 -16.86 -7.79 0.64
N ILE A 123 -16.04 -7.43 -0.33
CA ILE A 123 -16.02 -6.13 -0.98
C ILE A 123 -16.16 -6.39 -2.48
N TYR A 124 -17.13 -5.75 -3.11
CA TYR A 124 -17.19 -5.67 -4.57
C TYR A 124 -16.97 -4.22 -4.98
N SER A 125 -16.29 -3.98 -6.10
CA SER A 125 -16.09 -2.63 -6.57
C SER A 125 -16.12 -2.47 -8.09
N VAL A 126 -16.42 -1.24 -8.50
CA VAL A 126 -16.36 -0.75 -9.86
C VAL A 126 -15.48 0.49 -9.83
N SER A 127 -14.31 0.42 -10.46
CA SER A 127 -13.30 1.47 -10.38
C SER A 127 -12.83 1.91 -11.77
N GLY A 128 -12.47 3.18 -11.88
CA GLY A 128 -11.63 3.68 -12.95
C GLY A 128 -10.17 3.66 -12.49
N ARG A 129 -9.27 3.29 -13.39
CA ARG A 129 -7.83 3.38 -13.15
C ARG A 129 -7.15 4.21 -14.21
N ALA A 130 -6.17 5.00 -13.80
CA ALA A 130 -5.38 5.81 -14.70
C ALA A 130 -3.93 5.85 -14.22
N GLY A 131 -3.00 5.67 -15.15
CA GLY A 131 -1.59 5.55 -14.82
C GLY A 131 -0.66 5.90 -15.97
N TYR A 132 0.62 5.82 -15.63
CA TYR A 132 1.73 6.15 -16.49
C TYR A 132 2.70 4.97 -16.60
N LEU A 133 3.12 4.67 -17.83
CA LEU A 133 4.11 3.66 -18.15
C LEU A 133 5.50 4.20 -17.83
N VAL A 134 6.02 3.81 -16.66
CA VAL A 134 7.39 4.14 -16.23
C VAL A 134 8.42 3.41 -17.10
N THR A 135 8.07 2.20 -17.52
CA THR A 135 8.73 1.46 -18.58
C THR A 135 7.66 0.90 -19.51
N PRO A 136 7.99 0.46 -20.72
CA PRO A 136 6.98 -0.04 -21.68
C PRO A 136 6.16 -1.22 -21.14
N GLN A 137 6.71 -1.94 -20.18
CA GLN A 137 6.13 -3.12 -19.56
C GLN A 137 5.60 -2.86 -18.14
N THR A 138 5.81 -1.68 -17.56
CA THR A 138 5.45 -1.39 -16.16
C THR A 138 4.60 -0.14 -16.05
N LEU A 139 3.39 -0.32 -15.54
CA LEU A 139 2.42 0.72 -15.29
C LEU A 139 2.39 1.03 -13.79
N VAL A 140 2.45 2.32 -13.44
CA VAL A 140 2.09 2.79 -12.10
C VAL A 140 0.82 3.62 -12.23
N TYR A 141 -0.19 3.34 -11.41
CA TYR A 141 -1.53 3.88 -11.58
C TYR A 141 -2.19 4.20 -10.24
N GLY A 142 -3.12 5.14 -10.30
CA GLY A 142 -4.11 5.36 -9.25
C GLY A 142 -5.45 4.75 -9.64
N ARG A 143 -6.27 4.48 -8.63
CA ARG A 143 -7.63 3.94 -8.74
C ARG A 143 -8.60 4.85 -8.00
N LEU A 144 -9.79 5.02 -8.58
CA LEU A 144 -10.91 5.69 -7.94
C LEU A 144 -12.20 4.98 -8.34
N GLY A 145 -13.02 4.60 -7.37
CA GLY A 145 -14.20 3.79 -7.65
C GLY A 145 -15.29 3.87 -6.58
N TYR A 146 -16.35 3.12 -6.85
CA TYR A 146 -17.40 2.81 -5.90
C TYR A 146 -17.26 1.36 -5.48
N ALA A 147 -17.34 1.10 -4.18
CA ALA A 147 -17.34 -0.22 -3.60
C ALA A 147 -18.60 -0.45 -2.75
N GLY A 148 -19.05 -1.70 -2.70
CA GLY A 148 -20.02 -2.15 -1.71
C GLY A 148 -19.37 -3.13 -0.75
N ILE A 149 -19.39 -2.80 0.52
CA ILE A 149 -18.85 -3.63 1.61
C ILE A 149 -20.01 -4.40 2.22
N LYS A 150 -19.97 -5.73 2.14
CA LYS A 150 -20.97 -6.59 2.76
C LYS A 150 -20.56 -6.92 4.20
N LEU A 151 -21.42 -6.55 5.12
CA LEU A 151 -21.31 -6.80 6.55
C LEU A 151 -22.41 -7.79 6.97
N ASP A 152 -22.02 -8.81 7.73
CA ASP A 152 -22.89 -9.82 8.32
C ASP A 152 -22.74 -9.81 9.85
N ASP A 153 -23.61 -10.55 10.55
CA ASP A 153 -23.62 -10.68 12.01
C ASP A 153 -23.72 -9.34 12.76
N ILE A 154 -24.40 -8.33 12.19
CA ILE A 154 -24.68 -7.07 12.90
C ILE A 154 -25.81 -7.31 13.89
N GLU A 155 -25.53 -7.16 15.18
CA GLU A 155 -26.53 -7.31 16.26
C GLU A 155 -27.68 -6.29 16.12
N GLN A 156 -28.92 -6.79 16.24
CA GLN A 156 -30.17 -6.01 16.35
C GLN A 156 -30.96 -6.54 17.55
N GLY A 157 -30.69 -5.99 18.73
CA GLY A 157 -31.20 -6.49 20.00
C GLY A 157 -30.66 -7.87 20.40
N PHE A 158 -31.15 -8.38 21.53
CA PHE A 158 -30.54 -9.51 22.27
C PHE A 158 -30.44 -10.87 21.54
N PHE A 159 -31.12 -11.09 20.41
CA PHE A 159 -31.17 -12.40 19.74
C PHE A 159 -31.27 -12.35 18.20
N ASP A 160 -31.13 -11.19 17.56
CA ASP A 160 -31.29 -11.07 16.10
C ASP A 160 -30.03 -10.48 15.45
N THR A 161 -29.70 -10.94 14.24
CA THR A 161 -28.57 -10.44 13.45
C THR A 161 -28.99 -10.14 12.01
N VAL A 162 -28.39 -9.11 11.42
CA VAL A 162 -28.71 -8.68 10.05
C VAL A 162 -27.47 -8.62 9.16
N SER A 163 -27.69 -8.79 7.86
CA SER A 163 -26.73 -8.47 6.79
C SER A 163 -27.01 -7.09 6.21
N LYS A 164 -25.97 -6.27 6.01
CA LYS A 164 -26.07 -4.95 5.38
C LYS A 164 -24.96 -4.75 4.35
N THR A 165 -25.22 -3.95 3.33
CA THR A 165 -24.19 -3.50 2.39
C THR A 165 -24.01 -2.00 2.49
N VAL A 166 -22.77 -1.57 2.71
CA VAL A 166 -22.38 -0.16 2.85
C VAL A 166 -21.69 0.28 1.58
N GLY A 167 -22.15 1.38 1.00
CA GLY A 167 -21.47 2.01 -0.14
C GLY A 167 -20.22 2.77 0.33
N ALA A 168 -19.13 2.63 -0.40
CA ALA A 168 -17.84 3.26 -0.08
C ALA A 168 -17.17 3.81 -1.34
N ALA A 169 -16.41 4.88 -1.19
CA ALA A 169 -15.42 5.29 -2.17
C ALA A 169 -14.19 4.37 -2.06
N GLU A 170 -13.70 3.89 -3.20
CA GLU A 170 -12.41 3.21 -3.31
C GLU A 170 -11.37 4.21 -3.81
N ILE A 171 -10.23 4.31 -3.13
CA ILE A 171 -9.06 5.08 -3.57
C ILE A 171 -7.84 4.18 -3.44
N GLY A 172 -7.09 4.01 -4.53
CA GLY A 172 -5.97 3.08 -4.53
C GLY A 172 -4.78 3.56 -5.33
N ILE A 173 -3.63 2.94 -5.04
CA ILE A 173 -2.40 3.07 -5.81
C ILE A 173 -1.84 1.68 -6.08
N GLY A 174 -1.30 1.48 -7.28
CA GLY A 174 -0.72 0.20 -7.66
C GLY A 174 0.37 0.31 -8.70
N ALA A 175 1.14 -0.77 -8.79
CA ALA A 175 2.06 -1.02 -9.87
C ALA A 175 1.71 -2.37 -10.52
N GLU A 176 1.80 -2.44 -11.84
CA GLU A 176 1.59 -3.66 -12.62
C GLU A 176 2.71 -3.80 -13.65
N THR A 177 3.29 -4.98 -13.81
CA THR A 177 4.35 -5.25 -14.78
C THR A 177 4.14 -6.55 -15.53
N PHE A 178 4.55 -6.61 -16.79
CA PHE A 178 4.58 -7.86 -17.55
C PHE A 178 5.66 -8.81 -17.00
N LEU A 179 5.24 -10.04 -16.67
CA LEU A 179 6.13 -11.10 -16.20
C LEU A 179 6.61 -11.95 -17.38
N PHE A 180 5.67 -12.48 -18.16
CA PHE A 180 5.96 -13.28 -19.35
C PHE A 180 4.75 -13.36 -20.27
N GLY A 181 4.96 -13.12 -21.56
CA GLY A 181 3.92 -13.15 -22.58
C GLY A 181 2.74 -12.22 -22.23
N ASN A 182 1.60 -12.82 -21.90
CA ASN A 182 0.35 -12.13 -21.59
C ASN A 182 0.08 -12.01 -20.09
N LEU A 183 0.97 -12.54 -19.24
CA LEU A 183 0.79 -12.52 -17.80
C LEU A 183 1.47 -11.28 -17.21
N THR A 184 0.70 -10.53 -16.42
CA THR A 184 1.20 -9.44 -15.60
C THR A 184 1.11 -9.79 -14.12
N GLY A 185 2.00 -9.20 -13.34
CA GLY A 185 1.97 -9.21 -11.88
C GLY A 185 1.69 -7.81 -11.38
N ARG A 186 0.88 -7.69 -10.32
CA ARG A 186 0.51 -6.41 -9.73
C ARG A 186 0.65 -6.41 -8.21
N ILE A 187 0.86 -5.22 -7.67
CA ILE A 187 0.69 -4.92 -6.26
C ILE A 187 -0.16 -3.65 -6.12
N GLU A 188 -1.13 -3.68 -5.21
CA GLU A 188 -2.08 -2.59 -5.00
C GLU A 188 -2.29 -2.36 -3.50
N ALA A 189 -2.43 -1.09 -3.13
CA ALA A 189 -2.93 -0.66 -1.83
C ALA A 189 -4.23 0.13 -2.07
N ASN A 190 -5.36 -0.42 -1.61
CA ASN A 190 -6.71 0.11 -1.81
C ASN A 190 -7.34 0.50 -0.47
N TYR A 191 -7.69 1.77 -0.33
CA TYR A 191 -8.41 2.32 0.80
C TYR A 191 -9.90 2.46 0.47
N TYR A 192 -10.75 2.01 1.38
CA TYR A 192 -12.20 2.08 1.26
C TYR A 192 -12.76 2.99 2.36
N HIS A 193 -13.43 4.06 1.94
CA HIS A 193 -14.06 5.05 2.80
C HIS A 193 -15.58 5.05 2.57
N PRO A 194 -16.39 4.61 3.54
CA PRO A 194 -17.84 4.66 3.47
C PRO A 194 -18.37 6.07 3.16
N PHE A 195 -19.46 6.15 2.41
CA PHE A 195 -20.14 7.44 2.19
C PHE A 195 -20.96 7.87 3.40
N ASP A 196 -21.59 6.90 4.05
CA ASP A 196 -22.49 7.12 5.16
C ASP A 196 -22.15 6.15 6.28
N LYS A 197 -22.18 6.66 7.52
CA LYS A 197 -22.32 5.81 8.70
C LYS A 197 -23.65 5.06 8.59
N PHE A 198 -23.69 3.82 9.01
CA PHE A 198 -24.93 3.07 9.03
C PHE A 198 -25.40 2.82 10.46
N THR A 199 -26.69 3.02 10.68
CA THR A 199 -27.31 2.80 12.00
C THR A 199 -28.06 1.47 12.04
N ASN A 200 -28.02 0.76 13.16
CA ASN A 200 -28.90 -0.39 13.44
C ASN A 200 -30.23 0.08 14.09
N THR A 201 -31.09 -0.88 14.43
CA THR A 201 -32.40 -0.60 15.07
C THR A 201 -32.29 -0.07 16.48
N ASP A 202 -31.16 -0.31 17.15
CA ASP A 202 -30.85 0.17 18.50
C ASP A 202 -30.19 1.57 18.49
N ALA A 203 -30.25 2.25 17.34
CA ALA A 203 -29.65 3.54 17.06
C ALA A 203 -28.11 3.57 17.07
N GLU A 204 -27.44 2.42 17.16
CA GLU A 204 -25.98 2.31 17.14
C GLU A 204 -25.44 2.56 15.74
N SER A 205 -24.37 3.34 15.64
CA SER A 205 -23.81 3.78 14.36
C SER A 205 -22.45 3.16 14.10
N PHE A 206 -22.25 2.67 12.88
CA PHE A 206 -21.04 1.97 12.43
C PHE A 206 -20.40 2.68 11.23
N ASP A 207 -19.08 2.80 11.25
CA ASP A 207 -18.29 3.53 10.26
C ASP A 207 -17.03 2.75 9.81
N PRO A 208 -17.19 1.78 8.89
CA PRO A 208 -16.16 0.79 8.56
C PRO A 208 -15.16 1.26 7.50
N HIS A 209 -13.92 1.49 7.88
CA HIS A 209 -12.83 1.82 6.96
C HIS A 209 -11.94 0.60 6.71
N TYR A 210 -11.45 0.41 5.48
CA TYR A 210 -10.53 -0.70 5.17
C TYR A 210 -9.32 -0.24 4.37
N LEU A 211 -8.18 -0.86 4.65
CA LEU A 211 -7.00 -0.86 3.79
C LEU A 211 -6.73 -2.30 3.35
N LEU A 212 -6.76 -2.54 2.05
CA LEU A 212 -6.38 -3.80 1.43
C LEU A 212 -5.05 -3.61 0.73
N VAL A 213 -4.08 -4.48 1.05
CA VAL A 213 -2.80 -4.54 0.36
C VAL A 213 -2.68 -5.91 -0.29
N THR A 214 -2.72 -5.94 -1.62
CA THR A 214 -2.88 -7.17 -2.40
C THR A 214 -1.81 -7.30 -3.47
N ALA A 215 -1.33 -8.53 -3.67
CA ALA A 215 -0.57 -8.92 -4.85
C ALA A 215 -1.46 -9.77 -5.76
N GLY A 216 -1.28 -9.68 -7.07
CA GLY A 216 -2.12 -10.38 -8.02
C GLY A 216 -1.44 -10.72 -9.34
N LEU A 217 -2.09 -11.59 -10.09
CA LEU A 217 -1.72 -11.98 -11.45
C LEU A 217 -2.89 -11.72 -12.37
N ALA A 218 -2.63 -11.18 -13.55
CA ALA A 218 -3.65 -10.95 -14.57
C ALA A 218 -3.20 -11.45 -15.94
N TYR A 219 -4.13 -12.04 -16.68
CA TYR A 219 -3.95 -12.42 -18.08
C TYR A 219 -4.53 -11.33 -18.98
N ARG A 220 -3.70 -10.79 -19.86
CA ARG A 220 -4.06 -9.73 -20.83
C ARG A 220 -4.25 -10.32 -22.22
N PHE A 221 -5.46 -10.24 -22.78
CA PHE A 221 -5.79 -10.95 -24.03
C PHE A 221 -5.08 -10.41 -25.28
N ASN A 222 -4.77 -9.11 -25.32
CA ASN A 222 -4.20 -8.45 -26.51
C ASN A 222 -2.73 -8.03 -26.38
N ALA A 223 -2.04 -8.48 -25.33
CA ALA A 223 -0.70 -8.00 -25.00
C ALA A 223 0.34 -8.20 -26.12
N GLN A 224 0.24 -9.29 -26.88
CA GLN A 224 1.20 -9.64 -27.93
C GLN A 224 0.99 -8.91 -29.25
N ASN A 225 -0.10 -8.17 -29.42
CA ASN A 225 -0.39 -7.44 -30.67
C ASN A 225 0.53 -6.22 -30.87
N GLY A 226 1.43 -5.96 -29.92
CA GLY A 226 2.29 -4.79 -29.91
C GLY A 226 1.55 -3.54 -29.46
N SER A 227 2.28 -2.65 -28.78
CA SER A 227 1.81 -1.30 -28.51
C SER A 227 1.55 -0.57 -29.84
N ALA A 228 0.42 0.12 -29.92
CA ALA A 228 0.11 1.01 -31.04
C ALA A 228 0.97 2.30 -31.05
N TYR A 229 1.79 2.49 -30.01
CA TYR A 229 2.66 3.64 -29.83
C TYR A 229 4.13 3.24 -29.81
N PRO A 230 5.02 4.07 -30.37
CA PRO A 230 6.45 3.80 -30.38
C PRO A 230 6.97 3.78 -28.94
N VAL A 231 7.81 2.79 -28.67
CA VAL A 231 8.31 2.51 -27.33
C VAL A 231 9.63 3.21 -27.09
N GLN A 232 9.74 3.93 -25.97
CA GLN A 232 11.04 4.39 -25.50
C GLN A 232 11.80 3.23 -24.89
N SER A 233 13.10 3.12 -25.20
CA SER A 233 13.99 2.17 -24.53
C SER A 233 13.92 2.35 -23.02
N ALA A 234 13.74 1.24 -22.30
CA ALA A 234 13.79 1.24 -20.86
C ALA A 234 15.19 1.70 -20.37
N PRO A 235 15.28 2.38 -19.21
CA PRO A 235 16.58 2.74 -18.64
C PRO A 235 17.43 1.49 -18.36
N ASP A 236 18.72 1.57 -18.66
CA ASP A 236 19.70 0.52 -18.36
C ASP A 236 20.38 0.83 -17.03
N MET A 237 19.68 0.51 -15.94
CA MET A 237 20.15 0.77 -14.57
C MET A 237 20.99 -0.41 -14.07
N ASN A 238 22.14 -0.11 -13.46
CA ASN A 238 22.88 -1.12 -12.72
C ASN A 238 22.26 -1.31 -11.33
N TRP A 239 21.57 -2.42 -11.14
CA TRP A 239 20.88 -2.77 -9.89
C TRP A 239 21.80 -3.29 -8.78
N GLY A 240 23.05 -3.64 -9.12
CA GLY A 240 24.01 -4.19 -8.16
C GLY A 240 24.71 -3.10 -7.38
N GLY A 241 24.94 -3.34 -6.09
CA GLY A 241 25.66 -2.41 -5.22
C GLY A 241 24.76 -1.71 -4.21
N PHE A 242 25.24 -0.56 -3.71
CA PHE A 242 24.54 0.23 -2.71
C PHE A 242 23.40 1.03 -3.33
N TYR A 243 22.32 1.18 -2.57
CA TYR A 243 21.24 2.10 -2.88
C TYR A 243 20.69 2.72 -1.60
N ALA A 244 20.08 3.90 -1.73
CA ALA A 244 19.38 4.57 -0.65
C ALA A 244 18.18 5.34 -1.19
N GLY A 245 17.17 5.55 -0.36
CA GLY A 245 15.92 6.15 -0.80
C GLY A 245 15.06 6.71 0.32
N VAL A 246 13.94 7.27 -0.12
CA VAL A 246 12.88 7.82 0.72
C VAL A 246 11.55 7.21 0.30
N ASP A 247 10.61 7.12 1.24
CA ASP A 247 9.27 6.66 0.96
C ASP A 247 8.20 7.40 1.76
N GLY A 248 6.98 7.35 1.24
CA GLY A 248 5.76 7.74 1.93
C GLY A 248 4.88 6.51 2.10
N SER A 249 4.23 6.43 3.26
CA SER A 249 3.43 5.27 3.64
C SER A 249 2.06 5.66 4.17
N TYR A 250 1.10 4.77 3.96
CA TYR A 250 -0.20 4.81 4.63
C TYR A 250 -0.40 3.49 5.38
N ASN A 251 -0.74 3.60 6.66
CA ASN A 251 -0.66 2.53 7.63
C ASN A 251 -2.00 2.36 8.32
N PHE A 252 -2.45 1.11 8.40
CA PHE A 252 -3.52 0.69 9.29
C PHE A 252 -2.90 -0.14 10.41
N GLY A 253 -3.15 0.27 11.65
CA GLY A 253 -2.68 -0.40 12.84
C GLY A 253 -3.80 -1.04 13.63
N ASN A 254 -3.51 -2.20 14.20
CA ASN A 254 -4.35 -2.85 15.21
C ASN A 254 -3.52 -3.05 16.48
N MET A 255 -4.08 -2.69 17.62
CA MET A 255 -3.46 -2.83 18.94
C MET A 255 -4.40 -3.62 19.85
N HIS A 256 -3.90 -4.71 20.44
CA HIS A 256 -4.61 -5.39 21.52
C HIS A 256 -4.24 -4.73 22.85
N LEU A 257 -5.25 -4.54 23.70
CA LEU A 257 -5.10 -4.15 25.10
C LEU A 257 -5.66 -5.30 25.92
N ASP A 258 -4.78 -6.22 26.32
CA ASP A 258 -5.17 -7.35 27.15
C ASP A 258 -5.46 -6.84 28.58
N VAL A 259 -6.70 -6.99 29.06
CA VAL A 259 -7.14 -6.60 30.42
C VAL A 259 -7.87 -7.80 31.04
N ASP A 260 -7.58 -8.13 32.30
CA ASP A 260 -8.22 -9.27 33.01
C ASP A 260 -9.45 -8.82 33.84
N VAL A 261 -10.35 -8.08 33.19
CA VAL A 261 -11.62 -7.64 33.80
C VAL A 261 -12.80 -8.15 32.97
N PRO A 262 -13.72 -8.96 33.55
CA PRO A 262 -14.88 -9.47 32.82
C PRO A 262 -15.76 -8.35 32.26
N GLY A 263 -16.04 -8.40 30.96
CA GLY A 263 -16.87 -7.43 30.25
C GLY A 263 -16.15 -6.16 29.80
N ALA A 264 -14.85 -6.01 30.03
CA ALA A 264 -14.07 -4.89 29.51
C ALA A 264 -13.89 -4.96 27.99
N THR A 265 -13.71 -3.80 27.39
CA THR A 265 -13.34 -3.64 25.97
C THR A 265 -11.84 -3.87 25.82
N VAL A 266 -11.44 -4.95 25.18
CA VAL A 266 -10.04 -5.39 25.03
C VAL A 266 -9.46 -5.11 23.62
N GLY A 267 -10.31 -4.64 22.71
CA GLY A 267 -9.94 -4.44 21.31
C GLY A 267 -10.02 -5.74 20.49
N PRO A 268 -9.41 -5.81 19.30
CA PRO A 268 -8.36 -4.92 18.83
C PRO A 268 -8.86 -3.48 18.65
N TYR A 269 -8.04 -2.50 18.99
CA TYR A 269 -8.28 -1.09 18.69
C TYR A 269 -7.59 -0.76 17.35
N GLY A 270 -8.27 0.03 16.53
CA GLY A 270 -7.81 0.44 15.20
C GLY A 270 -7.22 1.84 15.18
N ALA A 271 -6.18 2.05 14.40
CA ALA A 271 -5.61 3.36 14.12
C ALA A 271 -5.17 3.47 12.66
N GLN A 272 -5.25 4.68 12.09
CA GLN A 272 -4.73 4.99 10.77
C GLN A 272 -3.65 6.05 10.89
N SER A 273 -2.58 5.95 10.10
CA SER A 273 -1.54 6.97 10.06
C SER A 273 -0.89 7.09 8.69
N ILE A 274 -0.53 8.31 8.34
CA ILE A 274 0.40 8.58 7.25
C ILE A 274 1.80 8.59 7.87
N GLY A 275 2.75 7.98 7.16
CA GLY A 275 4.14 7.93 7.56
C GLY A 275 5.06 8.25 6.41
N GLY A 276 6.34 8.27 6.72
CA GLY A 276 7.41 8.40 5.73
C GLY A 276 8.73 7.96 6.33
N GLY A 277 9.58 7.46 5.45
CA GLY A 277 10.80 6.78 5.86
C GLY A 277 11.98 7.04 4.96
N ILE A 278 13.12 6.58 5.44
CA ILE A 278 14.35 6.42 4.68
C ILE A 278 14.76 4.96 4.71
N PHE A 279 15.41 4.52 3.64
CA PHE A 279 15.98 3.18 3.58
C PHE A 279 17.32 3.21 2.86
N ALA A 280 18.16 2.24 3.18
CA ALA A 280 19.41 1.99 2.47
C ALA A 280 19.70 0.49 2.46
N GLY A 281 20.31 0.02 1.39
CA GLY A 281 20.59 -1.38 1.23
C GLY A 281 21.74 -1.67 0.27
N TYR A 282 22.01 -2.96 0.14
CA TYR A 282 22.98 -3.48 -0.81
C TYR A 282 22.38 -4.66 -1.58
N ASN A 283 22.54 -4.62 -2.90
CA ASN A 283 22.04 -5.64 -3.82
C ASN A 283 23.19 -6.47 -4.41
N PHE A 284 23.01 -7.78 -4.34
CA PHE A 284 23.83 -8.80 -4.96
C PHE A 284 23.09 -9.35 -6.18
N LEU A 285 23.69 -9.20 -7.36
CA LEU A 285 23.15 -9.77 -8.60
C LEU A 285 23.52 -11.24 -8.70
N LEU A 286 22.52 -12.09 -8.87
CA LEU A 286 22.68 -13.53 -9.08
C LEU A 286 22.36 -13.85 -10.54
N GLY A 287 23.39 -13.74 -11.38
CA GLY A 287 23.25 -13.88 -12.83
C GLY A 287 22.45 -12.72 -13.43
N SER A 288 21.69 -13.01 -14.49
CA SER A 288 20.92 -12.01 -15.24
C SER A 288 19.44 -11.89 -14.82
N SER A 289 18.96 -12.76 -13.94
CA SER A 289 17.51 -12.88 -13.65
C SER A 289 17.13 -12.67 -12.20
N TYR A 290 18.07 -12.76 -11.27
CA TYR A 290 17.78 -12.72 -9.84
C TYR A 290 18.63 -11.70 -9.11
N LEU A 291 18.05 -11.16 -8.03
CA LEU A 291 18.70 -10.24 -7.12
C LEU A 291 18.42 -10.69 -5.70
N LEU A 292 19.46 -10.71 -4.87
CA LEU A 292 19.33 -10.80 -3.42
C LEU A 292 19.82 -9.48 -2.82
N GLY A 293 19.21 -9.03 -1.74
CA GLY A 293 19.66 -7.81 -1.09
C GLY A 293 19.38 -7.81 0.40
N VAL A 294 20.04 -6.91 1.09
CA VAL A 294 19.74 -6.56 2.48
C VAL A 294 19.38 -5.08 2.52
N GLU A 295 18.32 -4.74 3.24
CA GLU A 295 17.81 -3.37 3.38
C GLU A 295 17.54 -3.06 4.84
N ALA A 296 18.05 -1.91 5.29
CA ALA A 296 17.66 -1.32 6.56
C ALA A 296 16.74 -0.12 6.28
N GLY A 297 15.68 -0.01 7.08
CA GLY A 297 14.68 1.06 6.99
C GLY A 297 14.44 1.73 8.33
N ALA A 298 14.07 3.00 8.28
CA ALA A 298 13.57 3.76 9.41
C ALA A 298 12.39 4.61 8.96
N ASP A 299 11.22 4.35 9.52
CA ASP A 299 9.96 4.95 9.17
C ASP A 299 9.38 5.68 10.38
N TYR A 300 8.97 6.93 10.19
CA TYR A 300 8.19 7.68 11.17
C TYR A 300 6.70 7.54 10.85
N LEU A 301 5.89 7.31 11.88
CA LEU A 301 4.44 7.27 11.81
C LEU A 301 3.82 7.75 13.13
N ASP A 302 2.52 8.02 13.17
CA ASP A 302 1.82 8.42 14.39
C ASP A 302 0.47 7.70 14.50
N ALA A 303 0.52 6.37 14.68
CA ALA A 303 -0.68 5.56 14.85
C ALA A 303 -1.15 5.62 16.30
N ARG A 304 -2.25 6.35 16.55
CA ARG A 304 -2.79 6.62 17.89
C ARG A 304 -4.02 5.76 18.19
N PHE A 305 -3.95 4.98 19.26
CA PHE A 305 -4.99 4.05 19.69
C PHE A 305 -5.73 4.60 20.90
N LYS A 306 -7.07 4.60 20.82
CA LYS A 306 -7.93 5.21 21.83
C LYS A 306 -8.93 4.20 22.38
N ASP A 307 -9.15 4.25 23.69
CA ASP A 307 -10.22 3.58 24.42
C ASP A 307 -11.18 4.62 25.01
N PRO A 308 -12.32 4.89 24.35
CA PRO A 308 -13.34 5.80 24.84
C PRO A 308 -14.01 5.38 26.15
N SER A 309 -14.03 4.07 26.49
CA SER A 309 -14.58 3.61 27.78
C SER A 309 -13.78 4.12 28.96
N GLN A 310 -12.56 4.64 28.72
CA GLN A 310 -11.64 5.05 29.76
C GLN A 310 -11.54 3.94 30.82
N ASN A 311 -11.15 2.73 30.41
CA ASN A 311 -10.81 1.64 31.34
C ASN A 311 -9.52 1.94 32.15
N SER A 312 -9.26 3.22 32.39
CA SER A 312 -8.26 3.80 33.26
C SER A 312 -8.75 3.82 34.71
N LEU A 313 -7.81 3.95 35.65
CA LEU A 313 -8.10 4.17 37.07
C LEU A 313 -8.50 5.61 37.39
N ASP A 314 -8.22 6.54 36.49
CA ASP A 314 -8.61 7.94 36.62
C ASP A 314 -9.78 8.22 35.66
N PRO A 315 -11.01 8.47 36.17
CA PRO A 315 -12.16 8.85 35.35
C PRO A 315 -11.98 10.18 34.58
N SER A 316 -10.88 10.89 34.80
CA SER A 316 -10.48 12.09 34.06
C SER A 316 -9.30 11.86 33.10
N ALA A 317 -8.82 10.62 32.98
CA ALA A 317 -7.75 10.26 32.06
C ALA A 317 -8.14 10.53 30.60
N PRO A 318 -7.15 10.81 29.73
CA PRO A 318 -7.41 10.87 28.30
C PRO A 318 -7.85 9.49 27.78
N THR A 319 -8.49 9.44 26.61
CA THR A 319 -8.83 8.15 25.97
C THR A 319 -7.65 7.52 25.24
N LEU A 320 -6.54 8.26 25.03
CA LEU A 320 -5.36 7.79 24.30
C LEU A 320 -4.53 6.88 25.21
N PHE A 321 -4.47 5.57 24.91
CA PHE A 321 -3.68 4.64 25.72
C PHE A 321 -2.34 4.27 25.08
N GLY A 322 -2.25 4.28 23.75
CA GLY A 322 -1.08 3.78 23.03
C GLY A 322 -0.80 4.51 21.73
N THR A 323 0.48 4.67 21.39
CA THR A 323 0.92 5.23 20.11
C THR A 323 2.10 4.44 19.54
N VAL A 324 2.04 4.09 18.25
CA VAL A 324 3.24 3.61 17.50
C VAL A 324 3.82 4.79 16.75
N LYS A 325 5.07 5.18 17.11
CA LYS A 325 5.74 6.40 16.65
C LYS A 325 6.76 6.17 15.54
N ALA A 326 7.29 4.96 15.43
CA ALA A 326 8.29 4.63 14.43
C ALA A 326 8.38 3.12 14.20
N GLU A 327 8.86 2.75 13.03
CA GLU A 327 9.30 1.40 12.67
C GLU A 327 10.78 1.45 12.26
N LEU A 328 11.58 0.55 12.80
CA LEU A 328 12.92 0.24 12.28
C LEU A 328 12.88 -1.15 11.67
N SER A 329 13.55 -1.35 10.53
CA SER A 329 13.57 -2.66 9.87
C SER A 329 14.96 -3.05 9.39
N LEU A 330 15.24 -4.34 9.42
CA LEU A 330 16.39 -4.96 8.77
C LEU A 330 15.90 -6.23 8.07
N THR A 331 15.85 -6.17 6.74
CA THR A 331 15.19 -7.16 5.91
C THR A 331 16.14 -7.73 4.86
N ALA A 332 15.95 -9.00 4.54
CA ALA A 332 16.46 -9.57 3.30
C ALA A 332 15.39 -9.42 2.22
N ARG A 333 15.80 -9.15 0.99
CA ARG A 333 14.94 -9.11 -0.19
C ARG A 333 15.45 -10.07 -1.26
N ALA A 334 14.52 -10.75 -1.92
CA ALA A 334 14.79 -11.62 -3.04
C ALA A 334 13.87 -11.23 -4.19
N GLY A 335 14.46 -10.93 -5.34
CA GLY A 335 13.75 -10.41 -6.49
C GLY A 335 14.08 -11.13 -7.78
N TYR A 336 13.11 -11.08 -8.69
CA TYR A 336 13.19 -11.55 -10.06
C TYR A 336 13.03 -10.35 -11.02
N PHE A 337 13.90 -10.27 -12.02
CA PHE A 337 13.79 -9.27 -13.07
C PHE A 337 12.69 -9.68 -14.06
N ALA A 338 11.48 -9.12 -13.87
CA ALA A 338 10.38 -9.25 -14.83
C ALA A 338 10.74 -8.61 -16.18
N THR A 339 11.53 -7.53 -16.12
CA THR A 339 12.20 -6.93 -17.27
C THR A 339 13.61 -6.50 -16.87
N PRO A 340 14.51 -6.17 -17.83
CA PRO A 340 15.84 -5.62 -17.49
C PRO A 340 15.78 -4.37 -16.57
N SER A 341 14.65 -3.65 -16.60
CA SER A 341 14.42 -2.41 -15.88
C SER A 341 13.41 -2.51 -14.73
N THR A 342 12.88 -3.71 -14.42
CA THR A 342 11.83 -3.87 -13.42
C THR A 342 12.06 -5.14 -12.61
N LEU A 343 12.15 -4.96 -11.29
CA LEU A 343 12.28 -6.01 -10.30
C LEU A 343 10.94 -6.24 -9.59
N VAL A 344 10.50 -7.49 -9.55
CA VAL A 344 9.43 -7.95 -8.66
C VAL A 344 10.08 -8.71 -7.52
N TYR A 345 9.78 -8.37 -6.27
CA TYR A 345 10.48 -8.94 -5.13
C TYR A 345 9.57 -9.20 -3.93
N ALA A 346 10.02 -10.14 -3.10
CA ALA A 346 9.54 -10.32 -1.74
C ALA A 346 10.65 -9.89 -0.77
N LYS A 347 10.25 -9.41 0.40
CA LYS A 347 11.17 -9.06 1.50
C LYS A 347 10.62 -9.50 2.84
N GLY A 348 11.52 -9.76 3.77
CA GLY A 348 11.16 -10.01 5.14
C GLY A 348 12.37 -10.05 6.07
N GLY A 349 12.11 -9.89 7.35
CA GLY A 349 13.16 -9.89 8.36
C GLY A 349 12.70 -9.32 9.69
N PHE A 350 13.67 -8.79 10.44
CA PHE A 350 13.45 -8.19 11.73
C PHE A 350 12.89 -6.78 11.58
N ALA A 351 11.96 -6.42 12.46
CA ALA A 351 11.48 -5.07 12.63
C ALA A 351 11.45 -4.71 14.12
N GLY A 352 11.38 -3.42 14.40
CA GLY A 352 11.17 -2.86 15.73
C GLY A 352 10.09 -1.79 15.66
N LEU A 353 9.08 -1.88 16.52
CA LEU A 353 8.02 -0.89 16.63
C LEU A 353 8.21 -0.05 17.88
N TRP A 354 8.54 1.23 17.71
CA TRP A 354 8.63 2.17 18.83
C TRP A 354 7.21 2.47 19.32
N THR A 355 6.86 1.88 20.45
CA THR A 355 5.52 1.93 21.02
C THR A 355 5.56 2.68 22.34
N ASP A 356 4.62 3.61 22.49
CA ASP A 356 4.48 4.50 23.64
C ASP A 356 3.14 4.21 24.31
N ALA A 357 3.19 3.81 25.58
CA ALA A 357 2.06 3.72 26.48
C ALA A 357 1.87 5.07 27.18
N ASN A 358 0.66 5.61 27.12
CA ASN A 358 0.32 6.89 27.73
C ASN A 358 0.23 6.76 29.26
N ASP A 359 1.07 7.51 29.96
CA ASP A 359 1.15 7.54 31.42
C ASP A 359 -0.12 8.11 32.07
N GLU A 360 -0.73 9.16 31.50
CA GLU A 360 -2.00 9.69 32.00
C GLU A 360 -3.14 8.66 31.90
N PHE A 361 -3.15 7.81 30.86
CA PHE A 361 -4.13 6.72 30.72
C PHE A 361 -3.91 5.60 31.74
N PHE A 362 -2.66 5.19 31.98
CA PHE A 362 -2.38 4.05 32.86
C PHE A 362 -2.11 4.42 34.32
N GLY A 363 -2.03 5.72 34.64
CA GLY A 363 -1.74 6.26 35.96
C GLY A 363 -0.23 6.43 36.24
N LEU A 364 0.11 7.01 37.40
CA LEU A 364 1.49 7.27 37.81
C LEU A 364 2.35 5.99 37.71
N ASP A 365 3.48 6.06 37.02
CA ASP A 365 4.40 4.96 36.67
C ASP A 365 3.85 3.87 35.70
N GLY A 366 2.62 4.01 35.20
CA GLY A 366 1.95 3.08 34.29
C GLY A 366 2.19 3.31 32.79
N GLY A 367 2.89 4.38 32.39
CA GLY A 367 3.24 4.63 30.99
C GLY A 367 4.62 4.10 30.61
N GLY A 368 5.07 4.46 29.41
CA GLY A 368 6.45 4.22 28.98
C GLY A 368 6.61 4.00 27.50
N SER A 369 7.84 4.18 27.01
CA SER A 369 8.22 3.93 25.62
C SER A 369 9.11 2.68 25.55
N LYS A 370 8.80 1.77 24.62
CA LYS A 370 9.63 0.58 24.35
C LYS A 370 9.69 0.30 22.85
N MET A 371 10.87 -0.08 22.38
CA MET A 371 11.02 -0.69 21.07
C MET A 371 10.59 -2.16 21.15
N LEU A 372 9.44 -2.50 20.56
CA LEU A 372 8.93 -3.87 20.51
C LEU A 372 9.59 -4.61 19.35
N SER A 373 10.11 -5.79 19.62
CA SER A 373 10.63 -6.69 18.61
C SER A 373 9.48 -7.16 17.72
N ALA A 374 9.64 -7.03 16.42
CA ALA A 374 8.64 -7.36 15.43
C ALA A 374 9.27 -8.17 14.29
N TYR A 375 8.42 -8.83 13.50
CA TYR A 375 8.82 -9.30 12.19
C TYR A 375 8.07 -8.49 11.13
N GLN A 376 8.72 -8.34 9.98
CA GLN A 376 8.12 -7.72 8.80
C GLN A 376 8.20 -8.68 7.62
N ILE A 377 7.14 -8.72 6.83
CA ILE A 377 7.08 -9.45 5.57
C ILE A 377 6.29 -8.64 4.53
N GLY A 378 6.67 -8.75 3.27
CA GLY A 378 5.94 -8.11 2.19
C GLY A 378 6.63 -8.29 0.85
N GLY A 379 6.27 -7.43 -0.09
CA GLY A 379 6.84 -7.44 -1.43
C GLY A 379 6.48 -6.19 -2.20
N GLY A 380 7.03 -6.08 -3.40
CA GLY A 380 6.84 -4.91 -4.23
C GLY A 380 7.30 -5.07 -5.67
N ILE A 381 7.01 -4.03 -6.43
CA ILE A 381 7.49 -3.84 -7.79
C ILE A 381 8.34 -2.57 -7.78
N GLU A 382 9.61 -2.69 -8.17
CA GLU A 382 10.55 -1.58 -8.32
C GLU A 382 10.96 -1.47 -9.78
N SER A 383 10.87 -0.27 -10.36
CA SER A 383 11.17 -0.04 -11.77
C SER A 383 12.09 1.16 -11.93
N ALA A 384 13.08 1.02 -12.81
CA ALA A 384 14.00 2.09 -13.16
C ALA A 384 13.25 3.25 -13.82
N LEU A 385 13.50 4.46 -13.33
CA LEU A 385 13.09 5.73 -13.93
C LEU A 385 14.22 6.33 -14.77
N THR A 386 15.46 6.18 -14.31
CA THR A 386 16.69 6.57 -15.00
C THR A 386 17.75 5.48 -14.83
N ASP A 387 18.97 5.75 -15.26
CA ASP A 387 20.18 4.95 -15.00
C ASP A 387 20.55 4.81 -13.50
N LYS A 388 19.95 5.61 -12.62
CA LYS A 388 20.26 5.65 -11.18
C LYS A 388 19.04 5.77 -10.28
N LEU A 389 17.92 6.28 -10.78
CA LEU A 389 16.70 6.45 -9.99
C LEU A 389 15.72 5.35 -10.32
N SER A 390 15.05 4.82 -9.30
CA SER A 390 13.96 3.86 -9.43
C SER A 390 12.77 4.26 -8.57
N LEU A 391 11.59 3.81 -8.98
CA LEU A 391 10.31 3.97 -8.28
C LEU A 391 9.87 2.60 -7.78
N ARG A 392 9.44 2.52 -6.52
CA ARG A 392 8.90 1.29 -5.93
C ARG A 392 7.52 1.49 -5.35
N VAL A 393 6.69 0.48 -5.49
CA VAL A 393 5.41 0.34 -4.78
C VAL A 393 5.45 -0.97 -4.01
N GLU A 394 5.13 -0.91 -2.72
CA GLU A 394 5.26 -2.01 -1.78
C GLU A 394 4.03 -2.18 -0.89
N GLY A 395 3.84 -3.43 -0.47
CA GLY A 395 2.89 -3.83 0.54
C GLY A 395 3.61 -4.58 1.65
N LEU A 396 3.47 -4.10 2.89
CA LEU A 396 4.19 -4.62 4.06
C LEU A 396 3.21 -4.95 5.19
N TYR A 397 3.52 -6.02 5.91
CA TYR A 397 2.87 -6.40 7.15
C TYR A 397 3.92 -6.52 8.25
N THR A 398 3.74 -5.77 9.32
CA THR A 398 4.64 -5.75 10.49
C THR A 398 3.85 -6.15 11.73
N LYS A 399 4.33 -7.14 12.50
CA LYS A 399 3.67 -7.57 13.74
C LYS A 399 4.67 -7.68 14.88
N ALA A 400 4.34 -7.07 16.02
CA ALA A 400 5.10 -7.24 17.24
C ALA A 400 5.04 -8.69 17.75
N VAL A 401 6.18 -9.20 18.18
CA VAL A 401 6.35 -10.55 18.75
C VAL A 401 6.30 -10.48 20.28
N ASP A 402 6.86 -9.42 20.87
CA ASP A 402 6.70 -9.09 22.27
C ASP A 402 5.72 -7.93 22.47
N GLY A 403 5.19 -7.79 23.69
CA GLY A 403 4.37 -6.65 24.06
C GLY A 403 5.11 -5.63 24.92
N LEU A 404 4.46 -4.48 25.09
CA LEU A 404 4.78 -3.52 26.14
C LEU A 404 3.83 -3.78 27.31
N THR A 405 4.36 -4.44 28.34
CA THR A 405 3.67 -4.58 29.62
C THR A 405 3.82 -3.30 30.42
N VAL A 406 2.70 -2.69 30.78
CA VAL A 406 2.69 -1.50 31.63
C VAL A 406 2.63 -1.89 33.11
N ALA A 407 3.47 -1.24 33.92
CA ALA A 407 3.49 -1.43 35.36
C ALA A 407 2.44 -0.50 35.98
N ASN A 408 1.19 -0.95 36.10
CA ASN A 408 0.12 -0.15 36.69
C ASN A 408 -0.27 -0.68 38.09
N THR A 409 -1.17 0.04 38.74
CA THR A 409 -1.75 -0.33 40.05
C THR A 409 -3.01 -1.20 39.91
N GLN A 410 -3.34 -1.69 38.71
CA GLN A 410 -4.43 -2.65 38.51
C GLN A 410 -4.00 -4.02 39.07
N LEU A 411 -4.99 -4.86 39.39
CA LEU A 411 -4.73 -6.23 39.85
C LEU A 411 -4.01 -7.07 38.78
N ASP A 412 -4.18 -6.69 37.51
CA ASP A 412 -3.72 -7.44 36.35
C ASP A 412 -2.92 -6.56 35.38
N GLN A 413 -1.93 -7.18 34.74
CA GLN A 413 -0.98 -6.49 33.86
C GLN A 413 -1.57 -6.25 32.47
N ASN A 414 -1.57 -5.01 32.00
CA ASN A 414 -1.97 -4.70 30.62
C ASN A 414 -0.77 -4.85 29.67
N GLU A 415 -0.99 -5.50 28.53
CA GLU A 415 0.03 -5.72 27.50
C GLU A 415 -0.42 -5.12 26.17
N LEU A 416 0.42 -4.26 25.59
CA LEU A 416 0.18 -3.66 24.27
C LEU A 416 0.91 -4.44 23.17
N LYS A 417 0.15 -4.94 22.20
CA LYS A 417 0.68 -5.70 21.04
C LYS A 417 0.20 -5.09 19.71
N PRO A 418 1.04 -4.25 19.06
CA PRO A 418 0.70 -3.64 17.79
C PRO A 418 0.98 -4.55 16.59
N SER A 419 0.20 -4.32 15.54
CA SER A 419 0.46 -4.79 14.18
C SER A 419 0.10 -3.69 13.18
N LEU A 420 0.78 -3.66 12.04
CA LEU A 420 0.62 -2.68 10.98
C LEU A 420 0.47 -3.39 9.63
N LEU A 421 -0.48 -2.92 8.82
CA LEU A 421 -0.53 -3.15 7.38
C LEU A 421 -0.23 -1.83 6.67
N THR A 422 0.72 -1.86 5.76
CA THR A 422 1.29 -0.65 5.15
C THR A 422 1.31 -0.76 3.64
N GLY A 423 0.71 0.23 2.97
CA GLY A 423 0.97 0.53 1.56
C GLY A 423 2.06 1.60 1.48
N ARG A 424 3.08 1.40 0.64
CA ARG A 424 4.24 2.29 0.55
C ARG A 424 4.60 2.60 -0.90
N ILE A 425 5.01 3.84 -1.16
CA ILE A 425 5.59 4.27 -2.42
C ILE A 425 6.89 5.02 -2.15
N GLY A 426 7.95 4.69 -2.89
CA GLY A 426 9.28 5.23 -2.62
C GLY A 426 10.13 5.43 -3.86
N LEU A 427 11.16 6.26 -3.72
CA LEU A 427 12.19 6.50 -4.71
C LEU A 427 13.54 6.03 -4.16
N ALA A 428 14.29 5.27 -4.96
CA ALA A 428 15.62 4.79 -4.61
C ALA A 428 16.66 5.26 -5.63
N TYR A 429 17.77 5.78 -5.11
CA TYR A 429 18.97 6.11 -5.86
C TYR A 429 20.00 4.99 -5.72
N HIS A 430 20.47 4.47 -6.85
CA HIS A 430 21.48 3.42 -6.99
C HIS A 430 22.83 4.07 -7.34
N PHE A 431 23.89 3.69 -6.60
CA PHE A 431 25.18 4.40 -6.60
C PHE A 431 26.17 3.93 -7.67
#